data_AF-A0A5C6FZ70-F1
#
_entry.id   AF-A0A5C6FZ70-F1
#
_cell.length_a   1.000
_cell.length_b   1.000
_cell.length_c   1.000
_cell.angle_alpha   90.00
_cell.angle_beta   90.00
_cell.angle_gamma   90.00
#
_symmetry.space_group_name_H-M   'P 1'
#
loop_
_entity.id
_entity.type
_entity.pdbx_description
1 polymer ?
#
loop_
_entity_poly.entity_id
_entity_poly.type
_entity_poly.pdbx_seq_one_letter_code
_entity_poly.pdbx_strand_id
1 'polypeptide(L)'
;MLSDYHNAVRFIHDKTVEGMNQGMTPDQLVEYVQLPEDLAGKDYLQPFYGHPEWGIRSVFNGYVGWFDGNATHLFPLSPKSEAQRVADLAGGPDQLTAKAHEAVASGDAQWAAQLADHLLAIEPNDREAKQIKAQALTQFAQDMVNATARNYYLTVAAELRGDWK
;
A
#
# COMPACT_ATOMS: atom_id res chain seq x y z
N MET A 1 9.37 -18.82 22.50
CA MET A 1 9.45 -17.40 22.11
C MET A 1 10.58 -17.12 21.12
N LEU A 2 11.87 -17.25 21.48
CA LEU A 2 12.97 -16.95 20.52
C LEU A 2 12.95 -17.86 19.28
N SER A 3 12.73 -19.16 19.48
CA SER A 3 12.57 -20.12 18.37
C SER A 3 11.39 -19.78 17.47
N ASP A 4 10.32 -19.20 18.01
CA ASP A 4 9.13 -18.83 17.24
C ASP A 4 9.42 -17.64 16.33
N TYR A 5 10.09 -16.60 16.85
CA TYR A 5 10.56 -15.47 16.02
C TYR A 5 11.52 -15.93 14.91
N HIS A 6 12.50 -16.75 15.27
CA HIS A 6 13.42 -17.34 14.29
C HIS A 6 12.66 -18.11 13.21
N ASN A 7 11.71 -18.95 13.60
CA ASN A 7 10.93 -19.75 12.67
C ASN A 7 10.03 -18.88 11.78
N ALA A 8 9.39 -17.84 12.31
CA ALA A 8 8.56 -16.93 11.53
C ALA A 8 9.38 -16.15 10.49
N VAL A 9 10.52 -15.59 10.89
CA VAL A 9 11.42 -14.86 9.98
C VAL A 9 11.98 -15.79 8.91
N ARG A 10 12.46 -16.97 9.30
CA ARG A 10 12.96 -17.98 8.35
C ARG A 10 11.87 -18.43 7.38
N PHE A 11 10.65 -18.66 7.88
CA PHE A 11 9.53 -19.05 7.04
C PHE A 11 9.22 -17.99 5.99
N ILE A 12 9.08 -16.71 6.40
CA ILE A 12 8.82 -15.60 5.48
C ILE A 12 9.91 -15.55 4.41
N HIS A 13 11.18 -15.63 4.80
CA HIS A 13 12.30 -15.65 3.86
C HIS A 13 12.22 -16.82 2.88
N ASP A 14 12.20 -18.06 3.39
CA ASP A 14 12.32 -19.27 2.57
C ASP A 14 11.11 -19.42 1.64
N LYS A 15 9.89 -19.09 2.11
CA LYS A 15 8.68 -19.11 1.28
C LYS A 15 8.64 -17.99 0.25
N THR A 16 9.21 -16.83 0.56
CA THR A 16 9.38 -15.78 -0.45
C THR A 16 10.32 -16.26 -1.56
N VAL A 17 11.48 -16.81 -1.21
CA VAL A 17 12.44 -17.37 -2.19
C VAL A 17 11.83 -18.51 -3.00
N GLU A 18 11.04 -19.38 -2.37
CA GLU A 18 10.31 -20.45 -3.06
C GLU A 18 9.36 -19.90 -4.13
N GLY A 19 8.53 -18.90 -3.80
CA GLY A 19 7.62 -18.27 -4.76
C GLY A 19 8.34 -17.47 -5.85
N MET A 20 9.46 -16.81 -5.52
CA MET A 20 10.32 -16.14 -6.49
C MET A 20 10.87 -17.11 -7.53
N ASN A 21 11.33 -18.29 -7.10
CA ASN A 21 11.78 -19.34 -8.02
C ASN A 21 10.66 -19.90 -8.91
N GLN A 22 9.39 -19.66 -8.55
CA GLN A 22 8.22 -19.97 -9.37
C GLN A 22 7.81 -18.79 -10.28
N GLY A 23 8.54 -17.69 -10.26
CA GLY A 23 8.28 -16.51 -11.08
C GLY A 23 7.20 -15.57 -10.54
N MET A 24 6.84 -15.67 -9.25
CA MET A 24 5.84 -14.79 -8.64
C MET A 24 6.36 -13.36 -8.49
N THR A 25 5.48 -12.38 -8.74
CA THR A 25 5.74 -10.95 -8.49
C THR A 25 5.65 -10.62 -6.99
N PRO A 26 6.14 -9.46 -6.53
CA PRO A 26 6.01 -9.04 -5.13
C PRO A 26 4.59 -9.08 -4.60
N ASP A 27 3.61 -8.64 -5.39
CA ASP A 27 2.20 -8.62 -4.96
C ASP A 27 1.63 -10.03 -4.83
N GLN A 28 1.97 -10.93 -5.75
CA GLN A 28 1.58 -12.35 -5.67
C GLN A 28 2.22 -13.04 -4.46
N LEU A 29 3.46 -12.67 -4.12
CA LEU A 29 4.16 -13.22 -2.96
C LEU A 29 3.51 -12.81 -1.64
N VAL A 30 2.96 -11.60 -1.54
CA VAL A 30 2.25 -11.14 -0.34
C VAL A 30 1.01 -11.99 -0.07
N GLU A 31 0.30 -12.40 -1.11
CA GLU A 31 -0.85 -13.31 -0.99
C GLU A 31 -0.39 -14.75 -0.68
N TYR A 32 0.68 -15.21 -1.34
CA TYR A 32 1.19 -16.58 -1.23
C TYR A 32 1.83 -16.89 0.13
N VAL A 33 2.62 -15.97 0.67
CA VAL A 33 3.44 -16.21 1.88
C VAL A 33 2.62 -15.89 3.13
N GLN A 34 1.90 -16.89 3.62
CA GLN A 34 1.14 -16.82 4.87
C GLN A 34 1.82 -17.63 5.97
N LEU A 35 2.03 -17.02 7.13
CA LEU A 35 2.59 -17.74 8.28
C LEU A 35 1.69 -18.92 8.65
N PRO A 36 2.26 -20.09 8.99
CA PRO A 36 1.50 -21.22 9.53
C PRO A 36 0.71 -20.83 10.77
N GLU A 37 -0.46 -21.45 10.98
CA GLU A 37 -1.42 -21.10 12.05
C GLU A 37 -0.79 -21.13 13.45
N ASP A 38 0.12 -22.07 13.70
CA ASP A 38 0.83 -22.23 14.98
C ASP A 38 1.82 -21.09 15.27
N LEU A 39 2.18 -20.29 14.26
CA LEU A 39 2.94 -19.05 14.38
C LEU A 39 2.02 -17.82 14.32
N ALA A 40 1.09 -17.78 13.36
CA ALA A 40 0.22 -16.64 13.11
C ALA A 40 -0.72 -16.34 14.30
N GLY A 41 -1.14 -17.36 15.06
CA GLY A 41 -2.02 -17.18 16.22
C GLY A 41 -1.33 -16.73 17.51
N LYS A 42 -0.01 -16.49 17.50
CA LYS A 42 0.73 -16.09 18.71
C LYS A 42 0.65 -14.58 18.94
N ASP A 43 0.22 -14.17 20.12
CA ASP A 43 0.04 -12.75 20.50
C ASP A 43 1.30 -11.89 20.28
N TYR A 44 2.47 -12.45 20.58
CA TYR A 44 3.76 -11.74 20.44
C TYR A 44 4.30 -11.73 19.00
N LEU A 45 3.68 -12.44 18.07
CA LEU A 45 4.02 -12.41 16.63
C LEU A 45 3.07 -11.52 15.81
N GLN A 46 2.08 -10.88 16.45
CA GLN A 46 1.19 -9.97 15.75
C GLN A 46 1.95 -8.74 15.20
N PRO A 47 1.55 -8.21 14.03
CA PRO A 47 2.30 -7.18 13.29
C PRO A 47 2.09 -5.78 13.87
N PHE A 48 2.34 -5.56 15.16
CA PHE A 48 2.16 -4.27 15.82
C PHE A 48 3.18 -3.21 15.36
N TYR A 49 4.38 -3.62 14.95
CA TYR A 49 5.46 -2.72 14.53
C TYR A 49 5.87 -2.93 13.07
N GLY A 50 6.37 -4.13 12.75
CA GLY A 50 6.61 -4.57 11.37
C GLY A 50 5.39 -5.30 10.80
N HIS A 51 5.45 -5.62 9.51
CA HIS A 51 4.41 -6.38 8.83
C HIS A 51 5.03 -7.48 7.95
N PRO A 52 4.49 -8.71 7.92
CA PRO A 52 5.00 -9.79 7.06
C PRO A 52 5.12 -9.38 5.59
N GLU A 53 4.11 -8.69 5.05
CA GLU A 53 4.15 -8.10 3.70
C GLU A 53 5.42 -7.28 3.43
N TRP A 54 5.80 -6.40 4.36
CA TRP A 54 7.00 -5.57 4.19
C TRP A 54 8.27 -6.40 4.19
N GLY A 55 8.31 -7.46 5.02
CA GLY A 55 9.37 -8.45 5.02
C GLY A 55 9.48 -9.20 3.69
N ILE A 56 8.36 -9.67 3.15
CA ILE A 56 8.27 -10.37 1.85
C ILE A 56 8.81 -9.46 0.73
N ARG A 57 8.31 -8.23 0.64
CA ARG A 57 8.75 -7.24 -0.35
C ARG A 57 10.24 -6.90 -0.18
N SER A 58 10.75 -6.84 1.05
CA SER A 58 12.16 -6.61 1.34
C SER A 58 13.06 -7.77 0.91
N VAL A 59 12.62 -9.01 1.13
CA VAL A 59 13.34 -10.22 0.67
C VAL A 59 13.41 -10.23 -0.84
N PHE A 60 12.29 -10.03 -1.53
CA PHE A 60 12.26 -9.92 -3.00
C PHE A 60 13.25 -8.86 -3.50
N ASN A 61 13.14 -7.64 -2.99
CA ASN A 61 14.02 -6.54 -3.38
C ASN A 61 15.50 -6.81 -3.06
N GLY A 62 15.78 -7.50 -1.95
CA GLY A 62 17.14 -7.89 -1.57
C GLY A 62 17.81 -8.86 -2.56
N TYR A 63 17.03 -9.68 -3.25
CA TYR A 63 17.54 -10.68 -4.20
C TYR A 63 17.51 -10.19 -5.66
N VAL A 64 16.43 -9.55 -6.09
CA VAL A 64 16.23 -9.19 -7.52
C VAL A 64 16.08 -7.69 -7.77
N GLY A 65 16.03 -6.88 -6.71
CA GLY A 65 15.85 -5.44 -6.82
C GLY A 65 14.40 -5.02 -7.02
N TRP A 66 14.23 -3.83 -7.59
CA TRP A 66 12.93 -3.17 -7.72
C TRP A 66 12.04 -3.73 -8.83
N PHE A 67 12.61 -4.42 -9.82
CA PHE A 67 11.90 -4.83 -11.02
C PHE A 67 11.12 -6.13 -10.76
N ASP A 68 9.82 -6.09 -10.98
CA ASP A 68 8.88 -7.18 -10.69
C ASP A 68 8.74 -8.22 -11.81
N GLY A 69 9.42 -8.01 -12.94
CA GLY A 69 9.34 -8.87 -14.12
C GLY A 69 8.34 -8.41 -15.17
N ASN A 70 7.48 -7.43 -14.88
CA ASN A 70 6.55 -6.89 -15.87
C ASN A 70 7.25 -5.84 -16.75
N ALA A 71 7.40 -6.13 -18.04
CA ALA A 71 8.08 -5.25 -18.98
C ALA A 71 7.52 -3.81 -19.04
N THR A 72 6.24 -3.59 -18.73
CA THR A 72 5.66 -2.23 -18.70
C THR A 72 6.23 -1.36 -17.58
N HIS A 73 6.78 -1.98 -16.54
CA HIS A 73 7.39 -1.27 -15.40
C HIS A 73 8.87 -0.93 -15.61
N LEU A 74 9.51 -1.34 -16.73
CA LEU A 74 10.89 -0.96 -17.01
C LEU A 74 11.06 0.54 -17.25
N PHE A 75 10.13 1.11 -18.01
CA PHE A 75 10.09 2.52 -18.36
C PHE A 75 8.63 3.00 -18.34
N PRO A 76 8.02 3.12 -17.16
CA PRO A 76 6.62 3.47 -17.05
C PRO A 76 6.39 4.92 -17.52
N LEU A 77 5.13 5.24 -17.76
CA LEU A 77 4.72 6.64 -17.95
C LEU A 77 5.12 7.46 -16.72
N SER A 78 5.30 8.77 -16.90
CA SER A 78 5.38 9.64 -15.72
C SER A 78 4.05 9.59 -14.95
N PRO A 79 4.06 9.69 -13.61
CA PRO A 79 2.83 9.61 -12.82
C PRO A 79 1.74 10.58 -13.29
N LYS A 80 2.11 11.81 -13.66
CA LYS A 80 1.18 12.80 -14.22
C LYS A 80 0.56 12.37 -15.56
N SER A 81 1.35 11.75 -16.44
CA SER A 81 0.86 11.32 -17.76
C SER A 81 -0.09 10.13 -17.64
N GLU A 82 0.22 9.18 -16.76
CA GLU A 82 -0.67 8.06 -16.46
C GLU A 82 -1.95 8.54 -15.81
N ALA A 83 -1.85 9.39 -14.78
CA ALA A 83 -3.00 9.94 -14.08
C ALA A 83 -3.94 10.71 -15.01
N GLN A 84 -3.43 11.51 -15.95
CA GLN A 84 -4.26 12.20 -16.94
C GLN A 84 -5.06 11.20 -17.78
N ARG A 85 -4.45 10.10 -18.22
CA ARG A 85 -5.14 9.05 -19.01
C ARG A 85 -6.20 8.33 -18.17
N VAL A 86 -5.92 8.07 -16.91
CA VAL A 86 -6.91 7.49 -15.97
C VAL A 86 -8.08 8.44 -15.76
N ALA A 87 -7.83 9.73 -15.57
CA ALA A 87 -8.88 10.74 -15.48
C ALA A 87 -9.72 10.79 -16.77
N ASP A 88 -9.09 10.77 -17.94
CA ASP A 88 -9.79 10.78 -19.23
C ASP A 88 -10.70 9.54 -19.38
N LEU A 89 -10.25 8.35 -18.93
CA LEU A 89 -11.09 7.13 -18.89
C LEU A 89 -12.29 7.27 -17.96
N ALA A 90 -12.17 8.02 -16.86
CA ALA A 90 -13.27 8.31 -15.93
C ALA A 90 -14.24 9.39 -16.46
N GLY A 91 -13.90 10.09 -17.54
CA GLY A 91 -14.68 11.22 -18.08
C GLY A 91 -14.12 12.60 -17.73
N GLY A 92 -12.86 12.68 -17.31
CA GLY A 92 -12.13 13.88 -16.92
C GLY A 92 -11.82 13.97 -15.42
N PRO A 93 -10.97 14.92 -14.98
CA PRO A 93 -10.59 15.09 -13.59
C PRO A 93 -11.79 15.27 -12.64
N ASP A 94 -12.81 16.04 -13.03
CA ASP A 94 -14.01 16.25 -12.22
C ASP A 94 -14.77 14.95 -11.94
N GLN A 95 -14.86 14.07 -12.95
CA GLN A 95 -15.51 12.77 -12.80
C GLN A 95 -14.68 11.81 -11.96
N LEU A 96 -13.35 11.88 -12.07
CA LEU A 96 -12.44 11.15 -11.20
C LEU A 96 -12.58 11.60 -9.73
N THR A 97 -12.70 12.90 -9.48
CA THR A 97 -12.98 13.48 -8.16
C THR A 97 -14.31 12.99 -7.61
N ALA A 98 -15.37 12.98 -8.42
CA ALA A 98 -16.67 12.43 -8.01
C ALA A 98 -16.57 10.94 -7.61
N LYS A 99 -15.84 10.14 -8.38
CA LYS A 99 -15.57 8.72 -8.06
C LYS A 99 -14.77 8.55 -6.78
N ALA A 100 -13.82 9.44 -6.52
CA ALA A 100 -13.05 9.40 -5.29
C ALA A 100 -13.92 9.72 -4.06
N HIS A 101 -14.85 10.68 -4.16
CA HIS A 101 -15.86 10.92 -3.12
C HIS A 101 -16.81 9.73 -2.92
N GLU A 102 -17.26 9.09 -3.99
CA GLU A 102 -18.07 7.86 -3.91
C GLU A 102 -17.33 6.75 -3.14
N ALA A 103 -16.03 6.54 -3.45
CA ALA A 103 -15.20 5.56 -2.77
C ALA A 103 -15.09 5.85 -1.27
N VAL A 104 -14.80 7.11 -0.88
CA VAL A 104 -14.80 7.55 0.52
C VAL A 104 -16.15 7.29 1.21
N ALA A 105 -17.25 7.63 0.56
CA ALA A 105 -18.60 7.48 1.11
C ALA A 105 -18.99 6.00 1.30
N SER A 106 -18.48 5.12 0.45
CA SER A 106 -18.70 3.67 0.52
C SER A 106 -17.80 2.94 1.53
N GLY A 107 -16.82 3.63 2.11
CA GLY A 107 -15.83 3.03 3.01
C GLY A 107 -14.67 2.34 2.29
N ASP A 108 -14.56 2.47 0.97
CA ASP A 108 -13.43 1.96 0.18
C ASP A 108 -12.24 2.93 0.25
N ALA A 109 -11.69 3.04 1.47
CA ALA A 109 -10.69 4.03 1.81
C ALA A 109 -9.38 3.86 1.04
N GLN A 110 -8.93 2.61 0.83
CA GLN A 110 -7.71 2.36 0.06
C GLN A 110 -7.86 2.83 -1.39
N TRP A 111 -9.00 2.52 -2.02
CA TRP A 111 -9.26 2.94 -3.39
C TRP A 111 -9.43 4.46 -3.51
N ALA A 112 -10.14 5.09 -2.57
CA ALA A 112 -10.27 6.54 -2.51
C ALA A 112 -8.91 7.25 -2.44
N ALA A 113 -7.97 6.73 -1.63
CA ALA A 113 -6.62 7.28 -1.52
C ALA A 113 -5.84 7.17 -2.85
N GLN A 114 -5.97 6.04 -3.56
CA GLN A 114 -5.34 5.83 -4.87
C GLN A 114 -5.93 6.72 -5.97
N LEU A 115 -7.25 6.92 -5.98
CA LEU A 115 -7.89 7.88 -6.88
C LEU A 115 -7.39 9.31 -6.63
N ALA A 116 -7.26 9.69 -5.35
CA ALA A 116 -6.71 10.98 -4.99
C ALA A 116 -5.22 11.13 -5.36
N ASP A 117 -4.43 10.05 -5.37
CA ASP A 117 -3.06 10.07 -5.89
C ASP A 117 -3.00 10.45 -7.38
N HIS A 118 -3.91 9.94 -8.20
CA HIS A 118 -4.00 10.36 -9.60
C HIS A 118 -4.35 11.86 -9.72
N LEU A 119 -5.33 12.34 -8.97
CA LEU A 119 -5.71 13.76 -8.97
C LEU A 119 -4.53 14.67 -8.57
N LEU A 120 -3.79 14.30 -7.52
CA LEU A 120 -2.61 15.05 -7.05
C LEU A 120 -1.41 14.96 -8.00
N ALA A 121 -1.29 13.88 -8.77
CA ALA A 121 -0.29 13.80 -9.83
C ALA A 121 -0.60 14.75 -10.99
N ILE A 122 -1.88 15.02 -11.27
CA ILE A 122 -2.33 15.99 -12.28
C ILE A 122 -2.13 17.42 -11.76
N GLU A 123 -2.70 17.73 -10.60
CA GLU A 123 -2.64 19.04 -9.94
C GLU A 123 -2.22 18.90 -8.46
N PRO A 124 -0.91 19.06 -8.16
CA PRO A 124 -0.37 18.86 -6.81
C PRO A 124 -0.93 19.79 -5.73
N ASN A 125 -1.53 20.92 -6.13
CA ASN A 125 -2.13 21.89 -5.21
C ASN A 125 -3.65 21.81 -5.12
N ASP A 126 -4.27 20.79 -5.73
CA ASP A 126 -5.71 20.55 -5.64
C ASP A 126 -6.11 20.33 -4.17
N ARG A 127 -6.86 21.29 -3.63
CA ARG A 127 -7.31 21.26 -2.24
C ARG A 127 -8.34 20.17 -1.99
N GLU A 128 -9.19 19.89 -2.96
CA GLU A 128 -10.23 18.88 -2.83
C GLU A 128 -9.60 17.49 -2.84
N ALA A 129 -8.69 17.21 -3.77
CA ALA A 129 -7.96 15.94 -3.81
C ALA A 129 -7.15 15.69 -2.52
N LYS A 130 -6.51 16.73 -1.96
CA LYS A 130 -5.83 16.64 -0.65
C LYS A 130 -6.79 16.26 0.48
N GLN A 131 -7.99 16.86 0.51
CA GLN A 131 -9.00 16.54 1.52
C GLN A 131 -9.53 15.12 1.38
N ILE A 132 -9.83 14.67 0.16
CA ILE A 132 -10.25 13.28 -0.13
C ILE A 132 -9.19 12.30 0.38
N LYS A 133 -7.92 12.51 0.00
CA LYS A 133 -6.82 11.65 0.45
C LYS A 133 -6.69 11.65 1.98
N ALA A 134 -6.75 12.82 2.62
CA ALA A 134 -6.66 12.90 4.08
C ALA A 134 -7.80 12.15 4.78
N GLN A 135 -9.04 12.26 4.27
CA GLN A 135 -10.19 11.53 4.80
C GLN A 135 -10.03 10.03 4.62
N ALA A 136 -9.67 9.58 3.42
CA ALA A 136 -9.42 8.18 3.09
C ALA A 136 -8.33 7.58 3.99
N LEU A 137 -7.18 8.24 4.13
CA LEU A 137 -6.09 7.77 5.00
C LEU A 137 -6.50 7.72 6.48
N THR A 138 -7.34 8.66 6.93
CA THR A 138 -7.87 8.64 8.31
C THR A 138 -8.80 7.45 8.52
N GLN A 139 -9.71 7.17 7.58
CA GLN A 139 -10.60 6.01 7.63
C GLN A 139 -9.79 4.70 7.64
N PHE A 140 -8.82 4.58 6.74
CA PHE A 140 -7.95 3.39 6.63
C PHE A 140 -7.17 3.10 7.93
N ALA A 141 -6.80 4.16 8.66
CA ALA A 141 -6.04 4.04 9.90
C ALA A 141 -6.88 3.69 11.15
N GLN A 142 -8.22 3.76 11.09
CA GLN A 142 -9.07 3.58 12.28
C GLN A 142 -8.94 2.19 12.90
N ASP A 143 -8.96 1.16 12.07
CA ASP A 143 -8.95 -0.25 12.51
C ASP A 143 -7.55 -0.89 12.42
N MET A 144 -6.53 -0.07 12.16
CA MET A 144 -5.18 -0.56 11.92
C MET A 144 -4.44 -0.86 13.23
N VAL A 145 -4.08 -2.12 13.42
CA VAL A 145 -3.33 -2.61 14.58
C VAL A 145 -1.84 -2.26 14.51
N ASN A 146 -1.28 -2.16 13.29
CA ASN A 146 0.13 -1.80 13.10
C ASN A 146 0.34 -0.31 13.41
N ALA A 147 1.06 -0.02 14.51
CA ALA A 147 1.26 1.33 14.99
C ALA A 147 2.08 2.20 14.03
N THR A 148 3.08 1.62 13.37
CA THR A 148 3.94 2.35 12.40
C THR A 148 3.13 2.84 11.22
N ALA A 149 2.37 1.95 10.58
CA ALA A 149 1.53 2.27 9.44
C ALA A 149 0.40 3.23 9.83
N ARG A 150 -0.30 2.94 10.93
CA ARG A 150 -1.37 3.80 11.46
C ARG A 150 -0.88 5.23 11.67
N ASN A 151 0.25 5.40 12.35
CA ASN A 151 0.81 6.72 12.62
C ASN A 151 1.26 7.42 11.33
N TYR A 152 1.82 6.68 10.37
CA TYR A 152 2.20 7.25 9.09
C TYR A 152 0.99 7.80 8.32
N TYR A 153 -0.10 7.01 8.21
CA TYR A 153 -1.32 7.45 7.56
C TYR A 153 -1.95 8.69 8.21
N LEU A 154 -2.03 8.72 9.55
CA LEU A 154 -2.60 9.85 10.27
C LEU A 154 -1.73 11.12 10.16
N THR A 155 -0.41 10.99 10.19
CA THR A 155 0.51 12.12 10.01
C THR A 155 0.35 12.73 8.62
N VAL A 156 0.38 11.91 7.56
CA VAL A 156 0.20 12.37 6.18
C VAL A 156 -1.17 13.01 5.99
N ALA A 157 -2.23 12.44 6.58
CA ALA A 157 -3.56 13.04 6.54
C ALA A 157 -3.59 14.44 7.17
N ALA A 158 -2.93 14.62 8.31
CA ALA A 158 -2.83 15.91 8.98
C ALA A 158 -1.97 16.92 8.19
N GLU A 159 -0.90 16.47 7.52
CA GLU A 159 -0.12 17.31 6.59
C GLU A 159 -0.95 17.80 5.40
N LEU A 160 -1.73 16.91 4.79
CA LEU A 160 -2.59 17.24 3.65
C LEU A 160 -3.69 18.26 4.01
N ARG A 161 -4.15 18.26 5.27
CA ARG A 161 -5.11 19.25 5.80
C ARG A 161 -4.46 20.57 6.20
N GLY A 162 -3.14 20.60 6.37
CA GLY A 162 -2.44 21.75 6.93
C GLY A 162 -2.62 21.89 8.44
N ASP A 163 -2.85 20.78 9.15
CA ASP A 163 -3.04 20.76 10.60
C ASP A 163 -1.72 21.01 11.36
N TRP A 164 -0.58 20.94 10.66
CA TRP A 164 0.76 21.23 11.19
C TRP A 164 1.21 22.64 10.80
N LYS A 165 1.77 23.37 11.76
CA LYS A 165 2.47 24.65 11.56
C LYS A 165 3.96 24.46 11.62
#